data_AF-A0AAE0DWL5-F1
#
_entry.id   AF-A0AAE0DWL5-F1
#
_cell.length_a   1.000
_cell.length_b   1.000
_cell.length_c   1.000
_cell.angle_alpha   90.00
_cell.angle_beta   90.00
_cell.angle_gamma   90.00
#
_symmetry.space_group_name_H-M   'P 1'
#
loop_
_entity.id
_entity.type
_entity.pdbx_description
1 polymer ?
#
loop_
_entity_poly.entity_id
_entity_poly.type
_entity_poly.pdbx_seq_one_letter_code
_entity_poly.pdbx_strand_id
1 'polypeptide(L)'
;MLIVSPLKLSRHFPREIGRLLSRINLYLISKKLSLFNLYIYYYISLSFDSARMLSMARSKQRLSLSLSHFVFLLFLVQCRFIHVFSILDPVDFLALQAIRKSLDDMPGSNFFASWDFTADPCNFAGVYCDGNKVIALNLGDPRAGSPGLTGRIDPAIGKLSALAELTIVPGRIIGTLPQSLSQLKNLRFLAASRNFISGGIPATLGQLRGLRTLDLSYNQFTGDIPRSIGTLPELSNVILCHNKLSGPVPPFLSQTLTRIDLKSNELSGSLSPSSLPPSLQYLSLSWNRLSGPVDRLLNRLDQLNYLDLSINQFTGPIPGRIFTFPITNLQLQRNQFSGPVQPADQVTIGSVDLSYNRLSGQVSPLFSTVQNLYLNNNRFTGQVPGSFVDRLLNANIQILYLQHNYLTGIQINPTAEIPLSSSLCLQYNCMVPPVQTPCPLKSGKQKSRPTAQCSEWRG
;
A
#
# COMPACT_ATOMS: atom_id res chain seq x y z
N MET A 1 68.70 22.07 -27.36
CA MET A 1 69.48 22.57 -28.52
C MET A 1 69.43 21.46 -29.57
N LEU A 2 68.76 21.74 -30.71
CA LEU A 2 68.78 21.05 -32.02
C LEU A 2 68.40 19.55 -32.04
N ILE A 3 67.21 19.10 -32.44
CA ILE A 3 66.55 19.11 -33.78
C ILE A 3 67.46 18.60 -34.90
N VAL A 4 67.21 17.38 -35.42
CA VAL A 4 66.89 17.07 -36.84
C VAL A 4 66.17 15.70 -36.93
N SER A 5 64.98 15.67 -37.53
CA SER A 5 64.36 14.52 -38.22
C SER A 5 64.36 14.85 -39.74
N PRO A 6 64.22 13.89 -40.70
CA PRO A 6 62.88 13.39 -41.05
C PRO A 6 62.74 11.98 -41.73
N LEU A 7 61.50 11.44 -41.62
CA LEU A 7 60.65 10.67 -42.57
C LEU A 7 61.04 9.24 -43.08
N LYS A 8 60.23 8.22 -42.70
CA LYS A 8 59.14 7.46 -43.45
C LYS A 8 59.67 6.27 -44.29
N LEU A 9 59.15 5.03 -44.27
CA LEU A 9 57.76 4.55 -44.31
C LEU A 9 57.61 3.04 -43.91
N SER A 10 56.54 2.71 -43.17
CA SER A 10 55.61 1.56 -43.32
C SER A 10 56.02 0.05 -43.23
N ARG A 11 55.55 -0.56 -42.12
CA ARG A 11 54.73 -1.81 -41.94
C ARG A 11 55.28 -3.20 -42.35
N HIS A 12 55.52 -4.07 -41.35
CA HIS A 12 54.64 -5.21 -40.99
C HIS A 12 55.04 -5.90 -39.67
N PHE A 13 54.02 -6.37 -38.94
CA PHE A 13 53.95 -6.96 -37.59
C PHE A 13 54.94 -8.09 -37.26
N PRO A 14 55.36 -8.26 -35.98
CA PRO A 14 54.80 -9.38 -35.18
C PRO A 14 54.76 -9.20 -33.62
N ARG A 15 53.92 -10.05 -32.99
CA ARG A 15 54.02 -10.65 -31.63
C ARG A 15 53.97 -9.74 -30.38
N GLU A 16 52.81 -9.74 -29.72
CA GLU A 16 52.63 -10.06 -28.29
C GLU A 16 51.14 -10.03 -27.90
N ILE A 17 50.45 -11.17 -28.09
CA ILE A 17 49.17 -11.46 -27.42
C ILE A 17 49.38 -12.77 -26.66
N GLY A 18 50.11 -12.64 -25.56
CA GLY A 18 50.34 -13.71 -24.60
C GLY A 18 50.35 -13.07 -23.23
N ARG A 19 49.31 -13.38 -22.43
CA ARG A 19 49.05 -12.90 -21.05
C ARG A 19 48.24 -11.60 -20.94
N LEU A 20 46.95 -11.63 -21.31
CA LEU A 20 45.94 -10.80 -20.60
C LEU A 20 44.48 -11.32 -20.68
N LEU A 21 44.26 -12.63 -20.81
CA LEU A 21 42.92 -13.23 -20.77
C LEU A 21 42.91 -14.55 -19.99
N SER A 22 43.22 -14.50 -18.69
CA SER A 22 42.95 -15.61 -17.78
C SER A 22 42.27 -15.09 -16.52
N ARG A 23 40.95 -15.30 -16.46
CA ARG A 23 40.03 -15.32 -15.29
C ARG A 23 38.68 -14.63 -15.56
N ILE A 24 38.02 -14.99 -16.66
CA ILE A 24 36.55 -14.93 -16.78
C ILE A 24 36.08 -16.23 -17.46
N ASN A 25 35.66 -17.18 -16.62
CA ASN A 25 34.62 -18.21 -16.84
C ASN A 25 34.40 -18.87 -18.22
N LEU A 26 35.45 -19.19 -18.98
CA LEU A 26 35.34 -20.07 -20.16
C LEU A 26 35.18 -21.57 -19.82
N TYR A 27 35.34 -21.97 -18.55
CA TYR A 27 35.24 -23.37 -18.14
C TYR A 27 33.79 -23.88 -18.03
N LEU A 28 32.81 -22.99 -17.80
CA LEU A 28 31.38 -23.33 -17.79
C LEU A 28 30.77 -23.32 -19.20
N ILE A 29 31.36 -22.58 -20.15
CA ILE A 29 30.95 -22.59 -21.56
C ILE A 29 31.48 -23.84 -22.26
N SER A 30 32.69 -24.34 -21.93
CA SER A 30 33.25 -25.54 -22.59
C SER A 30 32.55 -26.84 -22.16
N LYS A 31 32.09 -26.96 -20.90
CA LYS A 31 31.29 -28.12 -20.47
C LYS A 31 29.86 -28.14 -21.03
N LYS A 32 29.23 -26.98 -21.25
CA LYS A 32 27.92 -26.91 -21.92
C LYS A 32 28.02 -27.09 -23.45
N LEU A 33 29.09 -26.61 -24.11
CA LEU A 33 29.33 -26.93 -25.53
C LEU A 33 29.71 -28.39 -25.77
N SER A 34 30.38 -29.05 -24.80
CA SER A 34 30.71 -30.47 -24.88
C SER A 34 29.46 -31.34 -24.87
N LEU A 35 28.47 -31.04 -24.01
CA LEU A 35 27.18 -31.73 -23.99
C LEU A 35 26.34 -31.40 -25.22
N PHE A 36 26.40 -30.16 -25.72
CA PHE A 36 25.69 -29.74 -26.95
C PHE A 36 26.24 -30.43 -28.21
N ASN A 37 27.56 -30.60 -28.31
CA ASN A 37 28.19 -31.36 -29.39
C ASN A 37 27.96 -32.86 -29.25
N LEU A 38 27.92 -33.43 -28.03
CA LEU A 38 27.54 -34.83 -27.85
C LEU A 38 26.08 -35.06 -28.23
N TYR A 39 25.18 -34.12 -27.93
CA TYR A 39 23.75 -34.21 -28.26
C TYR A 39 23.51 -34.10 -29.76
N ILE A 40 24.18 -33.18 -30.46
CA ILE A 40 24.12 -33.06 -31.92
C ILE A 40 24.78 -34.28 -32.61
N TYR A 41 25.91 -34.78 -32.09
CA TYR A 41 26.56 -35.97 -32.64
C TYR A 41 25.72 -37.24 -32.44
N TYR A 42 25.02 -37.36 -31.30
CA TYR A 42 24.05 -38.43 -31.04
C TYR A 42 22.83 -38.31 -31.97
N TYR A 43 22.31 -37.09 -32.19
CA TYR A 43 21.18 -36.84 -33.09
C TYR A 43 21.54 -37.10 -34.57
N ILE A 44 22.72 -36.67 -35.03
CA ILE A 44 23.20 -36.93 -36.40
C ILE A 44 23.54 -38.41 -36.59
N SER A 45 24.08 -39.10 -35.57
CA SER A 45 24.35 -40.55 -35.64
C SER A 45 23.06 -41.37 -35.67
N LEU A 46 22.03 -41.03 -34.88
CA LEU A 46 20.69 -41.64 -34.98
C LEU A 46 19.99 -41.34 -36.32
N SER A 47 20.23 -40.16 -36.90
CA SER A 47 19.72 -39.78 -38.23
C SER A 47 20.42 -40.53 -39.36
N PHE A 48 21.71 -40.86 -39.21
CA PHE A 48 22.47 -41.63 -40.19
C PHE A 48 22.22 -43.15 -40.09
N ASP A 49 22.02 -43.70 -38.89
CA ASP A 49 21.66 -45.12 -38.73
C ASP A 49 20.25 -45.44 -39.20
N SER A 50 19.31 -44.50 -39.08
CA SER A 50 17.96 -44.63 -39.65
C SER A 50 17.97 -44.56 -41.19
N ALA A 51 18.87 -43.79 -41.80
CA ALA A 51 19.05 -43.76 -43.26
C ALA A 51 19.76 -45.02 -43.82
N ARG A 52 20.65 -45.67 -43.05
CA ARG A 52 21.30 -46.94 -43.43
C ARG A 52 20.41 -48.17 -43.24
N MET A 53 19.51 -48.16 -42.25
CA MET A 53 18.50 -49.23 -42.07
C MET A 53 17.45 -49.24 -43.20
N LEU A 54 17.18 -48.09 -43.83
CA LEU A 54 16.22 -47.97 -44.93
C LEU A 54 16.75 -48.43 -46.30
N SER A 55 18.07 -48.65 -46.47
CA SER A 55 18.64 -49.15 -47.74
C SER A 55 18.99 -50.65 -47.74
N MET A 56 18.85 -51.35 -46.61
CA MET A 56 19.10 -52.81 -46.52
C MET A 56 17.83 -53.68 -46.42
N ALA A 57 16.63 -53.08 -46.42
CA ALA A 57 15.36 -53.82 -46.39
C ALA A 57 14.77 -54.04 -47.80
N ARG A 58 15.54 -54.67 -48.70
CA ARG A 58 15.01 -55.31 -49.92
C ARG A 58 15.43 -56.78 -49.94
N SER A 59 14.92 -57.58 -49.01
CA SER A 59 14.44 -58.94 -49.27
C SER A 59 13.94 -59.58 -47.98
N LYS A 60 12.86 -60.36 -48.11
CA LYS A 60 12.20 -61.23 -47.13
C LYS A 60 11.12 -60.61 -46.23
N GLN A 61 9.92 -61.07 -46.58
CA GLN A 61 8.61 -60.89 -45.99
C GLN A 61 8.49 -61.25 -44.51
N ARG A 62 7.51 -60.58 -43.89
CA ARG A 62 6.74 -60.95 -42.68
C ARG A 62 7.52 -60.98 -41.36
N LEU A 63 7.61 -59.83 -40.69
CA LEU A 63 7.42 -59.74 -39.24
C LEU A 63 7.17 -58.28 -38.79
N SER A 64 5.99 -58.06 -38.19
CA SER A 64 5.55 -56.93 -37.35
C SER A 64 5.24 -55.55 -37.97
N LEU A 65 4.05 -55.41 -38.58
CA LEU A 65 3.36 -54.11 -38.72
C LEU A 65 3.07 -53.43 -37.37
N SER A 66 3.16 -54.17 -36.25
CA SER A 66 2.96 -53.65 -34.89
C SER A 66 4.15 -52.86 -34.36
N LEU A 67 5.38 -53.16 -34.81
CA LEU A 67 6.58 -52.51 -34.27
C LEU A 67 6.75 -51.08 -34.82
N SER A 68 6.39 -50.84 -36.09
CA SER A 68 6.43 -49.50 -36.69
C SER A 68 5.37 -48.57 -36.11
N HIS A 69 4.17 -49.08 -35.80
CA HIS A 69 3.14 -48.31 -35.11
C HIS A 69 3.51 -48.04 -33.66
N PHE A 70 4.15 -48.98 -32.97
CA PHE A 70 4.60 -48.81 -31.59
C PHE A 70 5.74 -47.79 -31.48
N VAL A 71 6.69 -47.80 -32.41
CA VAL A 71 7.78 -46.79 -32.49
C VAL A 71 7.22 -45.41 -32.84
N PHE A 72 6.25 -45.32 -33.75
CA PHE A 72 5.60 -44.04 -34.10
C PHE A 72 4.72 -43.50 -32.96
N LEU A 73 4.02 -44.37 -32.23
CA LEU A 73 3.30 -44.02 -31.00
C LEU A 73 4.26 -43.61 -29.87
N LEU A 74 5.41 -44.26 -29.71
CA LEU A 74 6.46 -43.82 -28.79
C LEU A 74 7.04 -42.47 -29.19
N PHE A 75 7.20 -42.19 -30.49
CA PHE A 75 7.63 -40.88 -30.99
C PHE A 75 6.57 -39.79 -30.76
N LEU A 76 5.28 -40.11 -30.94
CA LEU A 76 4.17 -39.21 -30.65
C LEU A 76 3.95 -39.01 -29.15
N VAL A 77 4.21 -40.01 -28.32
CA VAL A 77 4.16 -39.93 -26.84
C VAL A 77 5.38 -39.18 -26.30
N GLN A 78 6.58 -39.37 -26.89
CA GLN A 78 7.77 -38.57 -26.57
C GLN A 78 7.63 -37.12 -27.06
N CYS A 79 6.97 -36.87 -28.20
CA CYS A 79 6.60 -35.51 -28.63
C CYS A 79 5.52 -34.87 -27.76
N ARG A 80 4.65 -35.65 -27.10
CA ARG A 80 3.66 -35.13 -26.12
C ARG A 80 4.27 -34.83 -24.74
N PHE A 81 5.51 -35.24 -24.50
CA PHE A 81 6.27 -34.96 -23.27
C PHE A 81 7.53 -34.14 -23.51
N ILE A 82 7.60 -33.38 -24.61
CA ILE A 82 8.51 -32.24 -24.69
C ILE A 82 7.85 -31.11 -23.91
N HIS A 83 7.98 -31.15 -22.58
CA HIS A 83 8.00 -29.88 -21.85
C HIS A 83 9.21 -29.13 -22.39
N VAL A 84 9.00 -28.28 -23.39
CA VAL A 84 9.95 -27.24 -23.72
C VAL A 84 10.04 -26.44 -22.43
N PHE A 85 11.11 -26.65 -21.66
CA PHE A 85 11.50 -25.69 -20.64
C PHE A 85 11.70 -24.39 -21.40
N SER A 86 10.68 -23.52 -21.37
CA SER A 86 10.76 -22.21 -21.99
C SER A 86 11.80 -21.44 -21.20
N ILE A 87 13.04 -21.43 -21.72
CA ILE A 87 14.15 -20.68 -21.15
C ILE A 87 13.65 -19.25 -20.93
N LEU A 88 13.78 -18.76 -19.69
CA LEU A 88 13.38 -17.42 -19.32
C LEU A 88 13.98 -16.41 -20.32
N ASP A 89 13.18 -15.43 -20.71
CA ASP A 89 13.59 -14.37 -21.62
C ASP A 89 14.92 -13.75 -21.16
N PRO A 90 15.90 -13.55 -22.06
CA PRO A 90 17.22 -13.07 -21.67
C PRO A 90 17.21 -11.71 -20.96
N VAL A 91 16.25 -10.83 -21.28
CA VAL A 91 16.12 -9.53 -20.61
C VAL A 91 15.64 -9.71 -19.18
N ASP A 92 14.66 -10.59 -18.97
CA ASP A 92 14.14 -10.92 -17.64
C ASP A 92 15.23 -11.59 -16.79
N PHE A 93 15.99 -12.53 -17.38
CA PHE A 93 17.13 -13.18 -16.72
C PHE A 93 18.19 -12.16 -16.24
N LEU A 94 18.62 -11.25 -17.12
CA LEU A 94 19.60 -10.22 -16.78
C LEU A 94 19.05 -9.23 -15.73
N ALA A 95 17.76 -8.91 -15.79
CA ALA A 95 17.11 -8.05 -14.81
C ALA A 95 17.10 -8.70 -13.42
N LEU A 96 16.76 -9.99 -13.32
CA LEU A 96 16.84 -10.73 -12.05
C LEU A 96 18.27 -10.78 -11.50
N GLN A 97 19.28 -10.94 -12.35
CA GLN A 97 20.69 -10.88 -11.91
C GLN A 97 21.07 -9.53 -11.31
N ALA A 98 20.63 -8.43 -11.94
CA ALA A 98 20.88 -7.09 -11.44
C ALA A 98 20.16 -6.85 -10.10
N ILE A 99 18.88 -7.25 -9.99
CA ILE A 99 18.09 -7.15 -8.76
C ILE A 99 18.75 -7.96 -7.62
N ARG A 100 19.19 -9.19 -7.89
CA ARG A 100 19.89 -10.01 -6.90
C ARG A 100 21.14 -9.33 -6.38
N LYS A 101 21.88 -8.65 -7.25
CA LYS A 101 23.14 -7.98 -6.92
C LYS A 101 22.93 -6.70 -6.09
N SER A 102 21.75 -6.08 -6.17
CA SER A 102 21.45 -4.82 -5.46
C SER A 102 20.82 -5.04 -4.08
N LEU A 103 20.48 -6.29 -3.74
CA LEU A 103 19.76 -6.68 -2.54
C LEU A 103 20.49 -7.81 -1.81
N ASP A 104 20.46 -7.73 -0.49
CA ASP A 104 21.06 -8.74 0.39
C ASP A 104 20.04 -9.22 1.43
N ASP A 105 20.20 -10.48 1.83
CA ASP A 105 19.50 -11.03 2.98
C ASP A 105 19.93 -10.32 4.26
N MET A 106 18.98 -9.88 5.07
CA MET A 106 19.30 -9.45 6.43
C MET A 106 19.61 -10.66 7.34
N PRO A 107 20.31 -10.46 8.48
CA PRO A 107 20.68 -11.56 9.38
C PRO A 107 19.47 -12.40 9.83
N GLY A 108 19.40 -13.67 9.42
CA GLY A 108 18.28 -14.57 9.71
C GLY A 108 17.35 -14.83 8.52
N SER A 109 17.50 -14.08 7.42
CA SER A 109 16.86 -14.40 6.14
C SER A 109 17.73 -15.36 5.33
N ASN A 110 17.06 -16.24 4.58
CA ASN A 110 17.67 -17.10 3.56
C ASN A 110 16.91 -16.98 2.22
N PHE A 111 16.21 -15.88 1.99
CA PHE A 111 15.35 -15.67 0.83
C PHE A 111 16.10 -15.91 -0.49
N PHE A 112 17.31 -15.37 -0.61
CA PHE A 112 18.11 -15.52 -1.82
C PHE A 112 18.84 -16.86 -1.94
N ALA A 113 18.68 -17.80 -1.00
CA ALA A 113 19.32 -19.12 -1.08
C ALA A 113 18.90 -19.91 -2.32
N SER A 114 17.67 -19.70 -2.81
CA SER A 114 17.15 -20.33 -4.03
C SER A 114 17.59 -19.64 -5.33
N TRP A 115 18.13 -18.42 -5.26
CA TRP A 115 18.50 -17.61 -6.42
C TRP A 115 19.86 -18.03 -6.98
N ASP A 116 19.97 -19.29 -7.38
CA ASP A 116 21.11 -19.85 -8.08
C ASP A 116 20.88 -19.79 -9.60
N PHE A 117 21.58 -18.87 -10.27
CA PHE A 117 21.48 -18.65 -11.71
C PHE A 117 22.07 -19.79 -12.58
N THR A 118 22.45 -20.92 -11.99
CA THR A 118 22.67 -22.17 -12.73
C THR A 118 21.37 -22.96 -12.96
N ALA A 119 20.32 -22.69 -12.19
CA ALA A 119 18.98 -23.27 -12.31
C ALA A 119 18.00 -22.33 -13.05
N ASP A 120 16.79 -22.81 -13.31
CA ASP A 120 15.71 -22.02 -13.89
C ASP A 120 15.19 -20.97 -12.88
N PRO A 121 15.31 -19.65 -13.18
CA PRO A 121 14.88 -18.59 -12.27
C PRO A 121 13.39 -18.58 -11.95
N CYS A 122 12.55 -19.24 -12.74
CA CYS A 122 11.13 -19.36 -12.44
C CYS A 122 10.84 -20.25 -11.21
N ASN A 123 11.87 -20.96 -10.69
CA ASN A 123 11.79 -21.69 -9.42
C ASN A 123 12.39 -20.92 -8.23
N PHE A 124 12.87 -19.69 -8.45
CA PHE A 124 13.42 -18.89 -7.37
C PHE A 124 12.30 -18.43 -6.43
N ALA A 125 12.64 -18.32 -5.14
CA ALA A 125 11.72 -17.79 -4.14
C ALA A 125 11.25 -16.40 -4.58
N GLY A 126 9.92 -16.24 -4.67
CA GLY A 126 9.29 -14.98 -5.02
C GLY A 126 9.26 -14.65 -6.52
N VAL A 127 9.79 -15.48 -7.41
CA VAL A 127 9.70 -15.27 -8.87
C VAL A 127 8.59 -16.14 -9.43
N TYR A 128 7.65 -15.54 -10.16
CA TYR A 128 6.56 -16.25 -10.83
C TYR A 128 6.55 -15.92 -12.31
N CYS A 129 6.50 -16.95 -13.15
CA CYS A 129 6.57 -16.83 -14.60
C CYS A 129 5.30 -17.31 -15.29
N ASP A 130 5.01 -16.72 -16.45
CA ASP A 130 4.09 -17.25 -17.44
C ASP A 130 4.85 -17.42 -18.76
N GLY A 131 4.96 -18.66 -19.24
CA GLY A 131 5.89 -19.03 -20.31
C GLY A 131 7.32 -18.63 -19.97
N ASN A 132 7.92 -17.77 -20.80
CA ASN A 132 9.29 -17.29 -20.63
C ASN A 132 9.40 -15.89 -19.99
N LYS A 133 8.34 -15.37 -19.36
CA LYS A 133 8.33 -14.01 -18.81
C LYS A 133 7.96 -14.00 -17.33
N VAL A 134 8.58 -13.10 -16.56
CA VAL A 134 8.25 -12.88 -15.15
C VAL A 134 6.99 -12.02 -15.06
N ILE A 135 5.95 -12.58 -14.44
CA ILE A 135 4.64 -11.91 -14.27
C ILE A 135 4.40 -11.42 -12.85
N ALA A 136 5.05 -12.02 -11.84
CA ALA A 136 5.02 -11.52 -10.47
C ALA A 136 6.38 -11.67 -9.81
N LEU A 137 6.75 -10.68 -9.00
CA LEU A 137 8.00 -10.64 -8.26
C LEU A 137 7.73 -10.19 -6.83
N ASN A 138 7.92 -11.11 -5.89
CA ASN A 138 7.70 -10.93 -4.46
C ASN A 138 9.03 -11.04 -3.72
N LEU A 139 9.63 -9.88 -3.43
CA LEU A 139 10.98 -9.79 -2.88
C LEU A 139 10.97 -9.87 -1.34
N GLY A 140 11.57 -10.93 -0.82
CA GLY A 140 11.77 -11.24 0.61
C GLY A 140 10.80 -12.28 1.18
N ASP A 141 11.08 -12.79 2.40
CA ASP A 141 10.32 -13.88 3.02
C ASP A 141 9.09 -13.36 3.81
N PRO A 142 7.86 -13.76 3.44
CA PRO A 142 6.64 -13.38 4.18
C PRO A 142 6.46 -14.12 5.51
N ARG A 143 7.17 -15.25 5.74
CA ARG A 143 7.07 -16.08 6.95
C ARG A 143 8.04 -15.65 8.04
N ALA A 144 9.07 -14.89 7.69
CA ALA A 144 10.05 -14.42 8.64
C ALA A 144 9.44 -13.28 9.48
N GLY A 145 9.17 -13.55 10.77
CA GLY A 145 8.83 -12.52 11.76
C GLY A 145 9.93 -11.47 12.00
N SER A 146 11.06 -11.55 11.27
CA SER A 146 12.16 -10.60 11.01
C SER A 146 13.32 -11.39 10.38
N PRO A 147 14.25 -10.83 9.59
CA PRO A 147 14.29 -9.54 8.91
C PRO A 147 14.25 -9.74 7.38
N GLY A 148 13.45 -8.98 6.63
CA GLY A 148 13.40 -9.05 5.15
C GLY A 148 14.71 -8.70 4.42
N LEU A 149 14.62 -7.96 3.31
CA LEU A 149 15.80 -7.62 2.50
C LEU A 149 16.41 -6.26 2.89
N THR A 150 17.70 -6.08 2.62
CA THR A 150 18.40 -4.78 2.68
C THR A 150 18.99 -4.44 1.32
N GLY A 151 19.30 -3.17 1.08
CA GLY A 151 19.89 -2.70 -0.18
C GLY A 151 18.98 -1.69 -0.88
N ARG A 152 19.04 -1.66 -2.22
CA ARG A 152 18.32 -0.69 -3.05
C ARG A 152 17.57 -1.39 -4.18
N ILE A 153 16.44 -0.81 -4.60
CA ILE A 153 15.69 -1.28 -5.76
C ILE A 153 16.48 -0.93 -7.03
N ASP A 154 16.97 -1.94 -7.74
CA ASP A 154 17.70 -1.73 -8.98
C ASP A 154 16.77 -1.25 -10.11
N PRO A 155 17.15 -0.23 -10.91
CA PRO A 155 16.36 0.22 -12.05
C PRO A 155 16.06 -0.87 -13.11
N ALA A 156 16.84 -1.95 -13.15
CA ALA A 156 16.60 -3.09 -14.04
C ALA A 156 15.23 -3.75 -13.81
N ILE A 157 14.57 -3.51 -12.67
CA ILE A 157 13.21 -3.97 -12.43
C ILE A 157 12.23 -3.51 -13.52
N GLY A 158 12.44 -2.32 -14.11
CA GLY A 158 11.64 -1.81 -15.22
C GLY A 158 11.77 -2.60 -16.52
N LYS A 159 12.71 -3.54 -16.61
CA LYS A 159 12.92 -4.41 -17.78
C LYS A 159 12.03 -5.65 -17.79
N LEU A 160 11.41 -6.00 -16.66
CA LEU A 160 10.46 -7.11 -16.53
C LEU A 160 9.11 -6.74 -17.19
N SER A 161 9.10 -6.63 -18.52
CA SER A 161 7.99 -6.04 -19.29
C SER A 161 6.61 -6.69 -19.07
N ALA A 162 6.55 -7.96 -18.66
CA ALA A 162 5.32 -8.68 -18.38
C ALA A 162 4.83 -8.54 -16.93
N LEU A 163 5.59 -7.89 -16.05
CA LEU A 163 5.33 -7.85 -14.62
C LEU A 163 3.99 -7.17 -14.33
N ALA A 164 3.09 -7.93 -13.70
CA ALA A 164 1.77 -7.52 -13.27
C ALA A 164 1.71 -7.26 -11.75
N GLU A 165 2.57 -7.93 -10.97
CA GLU A 165 2.64 -7.78 -9.52
C GLU A 165 4.09 -7.61 -9.07
N LEU A 166 4.33 -6.55 -8.29
CA LEU A 166 5.59 -6.31 -7.61
C LEU A 166 5.30 -6.08 -6.13
N THR A 167 5.81 -6.96 -5.29
CA THR A 167 5.78 -6.79 -3.84
C THR A 167 7.18 -6.84 -3.25
N ILE A 168 7.43 -5.99 -2.28
CA ILE A 168 8.64 -5.98 -1.48
C ILE A 168 8.20 -6.09 -0.03
N VAL A 169 8.57 -7.17 0.64
CA VAL A 169 8.18 -7.43 2.03
C VAL A 169 8.88 -6.43 2.99
N PRO A 170 8.39 -6.27 4.22
CA PRO A 170 9.00 -5.41 5.22
C PRO A 170 10.49 -5.70 5.45
N GLY A 171 11.32 -4.67 5.44
CA GLY A 171 12.77 -4.83 5.50
C GLY A 171 13.54 -3.53 5.72
N ARG A 172 14.78 -3.50 5.22
CA ARG A 172 15.69 -2.35 5.26
C ARG A 172 16.04 -1.84 3.86
N ILE A 173 15.08 -1.87 2.93
CA ILE A 173 15.27 -1.27 1.61
C ILE A 173 15.40 0.25 1.75
N ILE A 174 16.47 0.81 1.21
CA ILE A 174 16.80 2.24 1.22
C ILE A 174 16.86 2.79 -0.20
N GLY A 175 17.12 4.09 -0.33
CA GLY A 175 17.21 4.78 -1.62
C GLY A 175 15.85 5.23 -2.13
N THR A 176 15.74 5.52 -3.43
CA THR A 176 14.52 6.05 -4.06
C THR A 176 13.80 4.98 -4.88
N LEU A 177 12.51 5.19 -5.16
CA LEU A 177 11.82 4.41 -6.19
C LEU A 177 12.40 4.76 -7.58
N PRO A 178 12.87 3.78 -8.36
CA PRO A 178 13.45 4.06 -9.67
C PRO A 178 12.35 4.48 -10.65
N GLN A 179 12.64 5.52 -11.46
CA GLN A 179 11.71 6.01 -12.48
C GLN A 179 11.38 4.95 -13.55
N SER A 180 12.24 3.95 -13.72
CA SER A 180 12.04 2.83 -14.64
C SER A 180 10.83 1.96 -14.31
N LEU A 181 10.28 2.02 -13.09
CA LEU A 181 9.01 1.36 -12.76
C LEU A 181 7.88 1.76 -13.72
N SER A 182 7.92 2.98 -14.27
CA SER A 182 6.97 3.45 -15.28
C SER A 182 6.96 2.64 -16.59
N GLN A 183 7.98 1.82 -16.84
CA GLN A 183 8.10 0.95 -18.02
C GLN A 183 7.23 -0.31 -17.90
N LEU A 184 6.78 -0.67 -16.70
CA LEU A 184 6.01 -1.88 -16.40
C LEU A 184 4.53 -1.71 -16.78
N LYS A 185 4.21 -1.66 -18.07
CA LYS A 185 2.86 -1.30 -18.55
C LYS A 185 1.75 -2.26 -18.13
N ASN A 186 2.09 -3.47 -17.71
CA ASN A 186 1.16 -4.48 -17.21
C ASN A 186 0.97 -4.46 -15.69
N LEU A 187 1.69 -3.59 -14.97
CA LEU A 187 1.67 -3.57 -13.50
C LEU A 187 0.29 -3.17 -12.97
N ARG A 188 -0.29 -4.07 -12.16
CA ARG A 188 -1.58 -3.91 -11.48
C ARG A 188 -1.42 -3.72 -9.98
N PHE A 189 -0.40 -4.33 -9.39
CA PHE A 189 -0.13 -4.28 -7.96
C PHE A 189 1.32 -3.87 -7.70
N LEU A 190 1.50 -2.77 -6.96
CA LEU A 190 2.80 -2.30 -6.49
C LEU A 190 2.74 -2.09 -4.98
N ALA A 191 3.43 -2.92 -4.22
CA ALA A 191 3.54 -2.80 -2.76
C ALA A 191 5.01 -2.83 -2.31
N ALA A 192 5.41 -1.83 -1.54
CA ALA A 192 6.74 -1.76 -0.93
C ALA A 192 6.68 -1.13 0.46
N SER A 193 5.77 -1.61 1.30
CA SER A 193 5.51 -1.03 2.62
C SER A 193 6.55 -1.43 3.67
N ARG A 194 6.65 -0.65 4.75
CA ARG A 194 7.51 -0.93 5.93
C ARG A 194 8.99 -1.12 5.57
N ASN A 195 9.53 -0.13 4.86
CA ASN A 195 10.93 -0.04 4.48
C ASN A 195 11.46 1.38 4.79
N PHE A 196 12.66 1.71 4.31
CA PHE A 196 13.30 3.01 4.51
C PHE A 196 13.47 3.75 3.16
N ILE A 197 12.56 3.52 2.22
CA ILE A 197 12.59 4.14 0.90
C ILE A 197 12.29 5.63 1.06
N SER A 198 13.10 6.48 0.45
CA SER A 198 13.07 7.93 0.60
C SER A 198 13.00 8.65 -0.76
N GLY A 199 12.98 9.99 -0.73
CA GLY A 199 12.78 10.83 -1.90
C GLY A 199 11.32 10.95 -2.32
N GLY A 200 11.08 11.62 -3.45
CA GLY A 200 9.74 11.84 -3.98
C GLY A 200 9.15 10.60 -4.65
N ILE A 201 7.82 10.45 -4.58
CA ILE A 201 7.11 9.47 -5.41
C ILE A 201 7.26 9.90 -6.88
N PRO A 202 7.83 9.08 -7.78
CA PRO A 202 8.06 9.49 -9.16
C PRO A 202 6.74 9.77 -9.89
N ALA A 203 6.59 10.97 -10.46
CA ALA A 203 5.42 11.33 -11.26
C ALA A 203 5.20 10.42 -12.49
N THR A 204 6.27 9.75 -12.95
CA THR A 204 6.23 8.77 -14.03
C THR A 204 5.41 7.52 -13.69
N LEU A 205 5.14 7.23 -12.41
CA LEU A 205 4.20 6.17 -12.02
C LEU A 205 2.79 6.40 -12.56
N GLY A 206 2.41 7.66 -12.85
CA GLY A 206 1.15 7.98 -13.53
C GLY A 206 1.03 7.45 -14.97
N GLN A 207 2.09 6.86 -15.53
CA GLN A 207 2.04 6.16 -16.82
C GLN A 207 1.54 4.70 -16.72
N LEU A 208 1.38 4.18 -15.51
CA LEU A 208 0.93 2.81 -15.24
C LEU A 208 -0.60 2.72 -15.27
N ARG A 209 -1.17 2.83 -16.48
CA ARG A 209 -2.63 2.98 -16.68
C ARG A 209 -3.47 1.83 -16.09
N GLY A 210 -2.90 0.62 -15.99
CA GLY A 210 -3.55 -0.55 -15.40
C GLY A 210 -3.31 -0.75 -13.90
N LEU A 211 -2.65 0.20 -13.21
CA LEU A 211 -2.34 0.08 -11.79
C LEU A 211 -3.62 0.17 -10.94
N ARG A 212 -3.85 -0.83 -10.09
CA ARG A 212 -5.03 -0.96 -9.23
C ARG A 212 -4.71 -0.72 -7.76
N THR A 213 -3.54 -1.16 -7.31
CA THR A 213 -3.10 -0.96 -5.93
C THR A 213 -1.71 -0.37 -5.89
N LEU A 214 -1.58 0.73 -5.15
CA LEU A 214 -0.32 1.35 -4.79
C LEU A 214 -0.21 1.40 -3.26
N ASP A 215 0.67 0.58 -2.68
CA ASP A 215 1.01 0.61 -1.27
C ASP A 215 2.49 0.96 -1.06
N LEU A 216 2.73 2.16 -0.56
CA LEU A 216 4.06 2.68 -0.21
C LEU A 216 4.12 3.09 1.27
N SER A 217 3.21 2.54 2.09
CA SER A 217 3.06 2.93 3.49
C SER A 217 4.27 2.61 4.36
N TYR A 218 4.44 3.31 5.47
CA TYR A 218 5.53 3.10 6.43
C TYR A 218 6.93 3.17 5.76
N ASN A 219 7.21 4.28 5.09
CA ASN A 219 8.50 4.58 4.46
C ASN A 219 8.95 6.01 4.85
N GLN A 220 9.86 6.58 4.07
CA GLN A 220 10.38 7.94 4.25
C GLN A 220 10.15 8.79 3.00
N PHE A 221 9.09 8.53 2.23
CA PHE A 221 8.76 9.33 1.04
C PHE A 221 8.50 10.79 1.43
N THR A 222 9.07 11.71 0.67
CA THR A 222 8.95 13.17 0.85
C THR A 222 8.34 13.84 -0.37
N GLY A 223 8.05 15.14 -0.28
CA GLY A 223 7.47 15.89 -1.40
C GLY A 223 6.00 15.55 -1.64
N ASP A 224 5.47 16.03 -2.77
CA ASP A 224 4.04 15.95 -3.05
C ASP A 224 3.62 14.56 -3.57
N ILE A 225 2.34 14.22 -3.39
CA ILE A 225 1.71 13.12 -4.13
C ILE A 225 1.48 13.61 -5.57
N PRO A 226 2.12 13.01 -6.59
CA PRO A 226 1.99 13.50 -7.97
C PRO A 226 0.55 13.44 -8.46
N ARG A 227 0.08 14.54 -9.08
CA ARG A 227 -1.26 14.61 -9.68
C ARG A 227 -1.52 13.48 -10.69
N SER A 228 -0.48 13.03 -11.40
CA SER A 228 -0.56 11.95 -12.37
C SER A 228 -1.03 10.62 -11.76
N ILE A 229 -0.74 10.37 -10.48
CA ILE A 229 -1.25 9.19 -9.74
C ILE A 229 -2.75 9.31 -9.49
N GLY A 230 -3.23 10.50 -9.09
CA GLY A 230 -4.65 10.76 -8.88
C GLY A 230 -5.52 10.59 -10.15
N THR A 231 -4.89 10.65 -11.33
CA THR A 231 -5.54 10.48 -12.64
C THR A 231 -5.43 9.06 -13.22
N LEU A 232 -4.88 8.09 -12.49
CA LEU A 232 -4.83 6.69 -12.93
C LEU A 232 -6.26 6.10 -13.00
N PRO A 233 -6.68 5.52 -14.13
CA PRO A 233 -8.09 5.21 -14.38
C PRO A 233 -8.60 3.94 -13.67
N GLU A 234 -7.72 2.98 -13.38
CA GLU A 234 -8.07 1.69 -12.74
C GLU A 234 -7.73 1.63 -11.25
N LEU A 235 -7.30 2.75 -10.66
CA LEU A 235 -6.82 2.76 -9.28
C LEU A 235 -7.96 2.43 -8.32
N SER A 236 -7.74 1.46 -7.43
CA SER A 236 -8.70 0.96 -6.45
C SER A 236 -8.25 1.22 -5.02
N ASN A 237 -6.94 1.09 -4.76
CA ASN A 237 -6.34 1.30 -3.43
C ASN A 237 -5.11 2.19 -3.51
N VAL A 238 -5.09 3.24 -2.68
CA VAL A 238 -3.92 4.11 -2.46
C VAL A 238 -3.59 4.13 -0.98
N ILE A 239 -2.46 3.56 -0.61
CA ILE A 239 -2.01 3.43 0.77
C ILE A 239 -0.62 4.06 0.87
N LEU A 240 -0.56 5.29 1.37
CA LEU A 240 0.66 6.10 1.49
C LEU A 240 0.88 6.57 2.93
N CYS A 241 0.19 5.98 3.90
CA CYS A 241 0.24 6.38 5.29
C CYS A 241 1.63 6.17 5.92
N HIS A 242 1.93 6.92 6.98
CA HIS A 242 3.22 6.88 7.68
C HIS A 242 4.42 7.16 6.75
N ASN A 243 4.39 8.31 6.12
CA ASN A 243 5.49 8.87 5.32
C ASN A 243 5.74 10.34 5.74
N LYS A 244 6.53 11.07 4.96
CA LYS A 244 6.80 12.51 5.13
C LYS A 244 6.29 13.30 3.91
N LEU A 245 5.19 12.84 3.30
CA LEU A 245 4.61 13.48 2.11
C LEU A 245 4.04 14.84 2.49
N SER A 246 4.24 15.82 1.62
CA SER A 246 3.85 17.22 1.81
C SER A 246 2.91 17.70 0.71
N GLY A 247 2.55 18.99 0.74
CA GLY A 247 1.73 19.61 -0.29
C GLY A 247 0.26 19.16 -0.27
N PRO A 248 -0.53 19.53 -1.30
CA PRO A 248 -1.95 19.21 -1.36
C PRO A 248 -2.23 17.76 -1.75
N VAL A 249 -3.36 17.24 -1.28
CA VAL A 249 -3.91 15.98 -1.80
C VAL A 249 -4.39 16.23 -3.24
N PRO A 250 -3.85 15.52 -4.25
CA PRO A 250 -4.31 15.68 -5.62
C PRO A 250 -5.72 15.13 -5.81
N PRO A 251 -6.48 15.60 -6.82
CA PRO A 251 -7.75 14.99 -7.18
C PRO A 251 -7.56 13.54 -7.61
N PHE A 252 -8.32 12.64 -6.99
CA PHE A 252 -8.47 11.25 -7.37
C PHE A 252 -9.72 11.07 -8.23
N LEU A 253 -9.53 10.72 -9.50
CA LEU A 253 -10.60 10.71 -10.49
C LEU A 253 -11.11 9.30 -10.84
N SER A 254 -10.38 8.26 -10.42
CA SER A 254 -10.77 6.87 -10.66
C SER A 254 -12.11 6.55 -10.01
N GLN A 255 -13.04 6.02 -10.80
CA GLN A 255 -14.34 5.58 -10.28
C GLN A 255 -14.27 4.21 -9.58
N THR A 256 -13.16 3.48 -9.73
CA THR A 256 -12.95 2.19 -9.03
C THR A 256 -12.29 2.34 -7.67
N LEU A 257 -11.97 3.56 -7.26
CA LEU A 257 -11.23 3.85 -6.03
C LEU A 257 -12.11 3.68 -4.80
N THR A 258 -11.77 2.69 -3.97
CA THR A 258 -12.52 2.36 -2.75
C THR A 258 -11.75 2.70 -1.49
N ARG A 259 -10.41 2.75 -1.54
CA ARG A 259 -9.56 3.01 -0.37
C ARG A 259 -8.51 4.09 -0.62
N ILE A 260 -8.53 5.10 0.25
CA ILE A 260 -7.45 6.09 0.40
C ILE A 260 -6.99 6.10 1.86
N ASP A 261 -5.71 5.82 2.07
CA ASP A 261 -5.06 5.89 3.38
C ASP A 261 -3.81 6.77 3.29
N LEU A 262 -3.94 8.02 3.71
CA LEU A 262 -2.87 9.04 3.71
C LEU A 262 -2.49 9.48 5.13
N LYS A 263 -2.92 8.71 6.14
CA LYS A 263 -2.70 9.00 7.55
C LYS A 263 -1.22 9.24 7.87
N SER A 264 -0.94 10.14 8.83
CA SER A 264 0.41 10.39 9.34
C SER A 264 1.39 10.80 8.24
N ASN A 265 1.15 11.98 7.67
CA ASN A 265 2.00 12.67 6.71
C ASN A 265 2.04 14.18 7.07
N GLU A 266 2.61 15.00 6.19
CA GLU A 266 2.67 16.46 6.31
C GLU A 266 1.79 17.15 5.23
N LEU A 267 0.74 16.47 4.76
CA LEU A 267 -0.15 16.97 3.71
C LEU A 267 -0.91 18.21 4.21
N SER A 268 -1.14 19.16 3.31
CA SER A 268 -1.70 20.48 3.64
C SER A 268 -2.67 20.97 2.57
N GLY A 269 -3.26 22.14 2.76
CA GLY A 269 -4.26 22.70 1.85
C GLY A 269 -5.65 22.07 2.02
N SER A 270 -6.57 22.46 1.15
CA SER A 270 -7.98 22.07 1.22
C SER A 270 -8.38 21.03 0.18
N LEU A 271 -9.44 20.28 0.48
CA LEU A 271 -10.02 19.32 -0.45
C LEU A 271 -11.15 20.00 -1.23
N SER A 272 -11.04 20.02 -2.56
CA SER A 272 -12.14 20.50 -3.39
C SER A 272 -13.31 19.50 -3.34
N PRO A 273 -14.57 19.96 -3.53
CA PRO A 273 -15.73 19.08 -3.42
C PRO A 273 -15.65 17.86 -4.33
N SER A 274 -15.06 17.98 -5.51
CA SER A 274 -14.88 16.93 -6.53
C SER A 274 -13.53 16.21 -6.49
N SER A 275 -12.69 16.47 -5.49
CA SER A 275 -11.35 15.88 -5.39
C SER A 275 -11.34 14.38 -5.12
N LEU A 276 -12.42 13.83 -4.54
CA LEU A 276 -12.54 12.40 -4.25
C LEU A 276 -13.78 11.80 -4.93
N PRO A 277 -13.73 10.52 -5.37
CA PRO A 277 -14.83 9.85 -6.04
C PRO A 277 -15.86 9.30 -5.05
N PRO A 278 -17.15 9.22 -5.44
CA PRO A 278 -18.24 8.73 -4.58
C PRO A 278 -18.13 7.22 -4.25
N SER A 279 -17.31 6.46 -4.98
CA SER A 279 -17.07 5.03 -4.75
C SER A 279 -16.22 4.72 -3.51
N LEU A 280 -15.70 5.75 -2.81
CA LEU A 280 -14.88 5.56 -1.63
C LEU A 280 -15.64 4.90 -0.48
N GLN A 281 -15.00 3.87 0.08
CA GLN A 281 -15.49 3.13 1.24
C GLN A 281 -14.60 3.36 2.47
N TYR A 282 -13.29 3.59 2.26
CA TYR A 282 -12.32 3.84 3.31
C TYR A 282 -11.56 5.13 3.01
N LEU A 283 -11.65 6.10 3.91
CA LEU A 283 -10.91 7.36 3.86
C LEU A 283 -10.24 7.63 5.20
N SER A 284 -8.90 7.58 5.21
CA SER A 284 -8.10 8.04 6.36
C SER A 284 -7.13 9.12 5.92
N LEU A 285 -7.33 10.33 6.48
CA LEU A 285 -6.50 11.51 6.27
C LEU A 285 -5.91 12.02 7.59
N SER A 286 -6.01 11.24 8.66
CA SER A 286 -5.66 11.71 10.00
C SER A 286 -4.19 12.03 10.17
N TRP A 287 -3.85 12.85 11.17
CA TRP A 287 -2.47 13.28 11.42
C TRP A 287 -1.83 13.92 10.17
N ASN A 288 -2.45 14.99 9.69
CA ASN A 288 -1.93 15.85 8.62
C ASN A 288 -2.13 17.32 9.01
N ARG A 289 -1.89 18.24 8.06
CA ARG A 289 -2.10 19.68 8.18
C ARG A 289 -3.19 20.17 7.22
N LEU A 290 -4.14 19.31 6.86
CA LEU A 290 -5.22 19.61 5.92
C LEU A 290 -6.21 20.59 6.52
N SER A 291 -6.75 21.49 5.71
CA SER A 291 -7.58 22.61 6.17
C SER A 291 -8.80 22.86 5.27
N GLY A 292 -9.61 23.83 5.66
CA GLY A 292 -10.81 24.21 4.91
C GLY A 292 -12.02 23.29 5.16
N PRO A 293 -13.16 23.62 4.54
CA PRO A 293 -14.40 22.89 4.74
C PRO A 293 -14.45 21.60 3.91
N VAL A 294 -15.09 20.58 4.46
CA VAL A 294 -15.30 19.27 3.82
C VAL A 294 -16.78 18.87 3.72
N ASP A 295 -17.71 19.76 4.10
CA ASP A 295 -19.15 19.53 4.06
C ASP A 295 -19.64 19.12 2.66
N ARG A 296 -19.25 19.87 1.62
CA ARG A 296 -19.64 19.58 0.23
C ARG A 296 -19.01 18.30 -0.32
N LEU A 297 -17.80 17.96 0.15
CA LEU A 297 -17.11 16.73 -0.22
C LEU A 297 -17.84 15.53 0.39
N LEU A 298 -18.03 15.54 1.71
CA LEU A 298 -18.61 14.45 2.49
C LEU A 298 -20.07 14.16 2.09
N ASN A 299 -20.83 15.18 1.67
CA ASN A 299 -22.19 14.99 1.16
C ASN A 299 -22.32 14.03 -0.05
N ARG A 300 -21.21 13.75 -0.75
CA ARG A 300 -21.18 12.90 -1.95
C ARG A 300 -20.58 11.51 -1.71
N LEU A 301 -20.01 11.25 -0.54
CA LEU A 301 -19.28 10.01 -0.24
C LEU A 301 -20.16 9.03 0.55
N ASP A 302 -21.30 8.67 0.00
CA ASP A 302 -22.33 7.89 0.70
C ASP A 302 -22.02 6.39 0.85
N GLN A 303 -20.96 5.91 0.20
CA GLN A 303 -20.44 4.54 0.33
C GLN A 303 -19.42 4.38 1.47
N LEU A 304 -19.12 5.44 2.24
CA LEU A 304 -18.13 5.39 3.30
C LEU A 304 -18.54 4.43 4.43
N ASN A 305 -17.62 3.53 4.77
CA ASN A 305 -17.66 2.64 5.92
C ASN A 305 -16.64 3.08 6.99
N TYR A 306 -15.50 3.64 6.58
CA TYR A 306 -14.48 4.12 7.49
C TYR A 306 -14.09 5.56 7.13
N LEU A 307 -14.20 6.46 8.11
CA LEU A 307 -13.80 7.85 7.97
C LEU A 307 -12.99 8.33 9.17
N ASP A 308 -11.73 8.68 8.92
CA ASP A 308 -10.85 9.28 9.92
C ASP A 308 -10.21 10.56 9.36
N LEU A 309 -10.73 11.70 9.79
CA LEU A 309 -10.22 13.04 9.49
C LEU A 309 -9.51 13.67 10.70
N SER A 310 -9.31 12.90 11.78
CA SER A 310 -8.83 13.43 13.05
C SER A 310 -7.45 14.07 12.96
N ILE A 311 -7.15 15.02 13.84
CA ILE A 311 -5.82 15.64 13.96
C ILE A 311 -5.42 16.31 12.63
N ASN A 312 -6.22 17.31 12.28
CA ASN A 312 -6.06 18.17 11.11
C ASN A 312 -6.52 19.61 11.48
N GLN A 313 -6.71 20.45 10.47
CA GLN A 313 -7.17 21.83 10.58
C GLN A 313 -8.47 22.05 9.80
N PHE A 314 -9.28 21.01 9.58
CA PHE A 314 -10.54 21.12 8.85
C PHE A 314 -11.51 22.06 9.56
N THR A 315 -12.22 22.89 8.79
CA THR A 315 -13.15 23.92 9.28
C THR A 315 -14.57 23.66 8.78
N GLY A 316 -15.51 24.53 9.16
CA GLY A 316 -16.88 24.48 8.67
C GLY A 316 -17.75 23.41 9.35
N PRO A 317 -18.99 23.24 8.87
CA PRO A 317 -19.96 22.34 9.49
C PRO A 317 -19.68 20.87 9.16
N ILE A 318 -20.11 19.98 10.06
CA ILE A 318 -20.20 18.54 9.80
C ILE A 318 -21.59 18.27 9.21
N PRO A 319 -21.70 17.74 7.97
CA PRO A 319 -23.00 17.49 7.36
C PRO A 319 -23.76 16.36 8.06
N GLY A 320 -25.00 16.61 8.45
CA GLY A 320 -25.85 15.65 9.18
C GLY A 320 -26.06 14.31 8.47
N ARG A 321 -25.99 14.30 7.14
CA ARG A 321 -26.12 13.10 6.30
C ARG A 321 -24.98 12.10 6.51
N ILE A 322 -23.83 12.53 7.01
CA ILE A 322 -22.70 11.61 7.26
C ILE A 322 -23.06 10.52 8.27
N PHE A 323 -24.00 10.80 9.18
CA PHE A 323 -24.45 9.85 10.19
C PHE A 323 -25.44 8.80 9.65
N THR A 324 -25.94 8.97 8.41
CA THR A 324 -26.81 7.98 7.75
C THR A 324 -26.04 7.01 6.88
N PHE A 325 -24.74 7.21 6.70
CA PHE A 325 -23.88 6.33 5.92
C PHE A 325 -23.58 5.05 6.72
N PRO A 326 -23.19 3.94 6.07
CA PRO A 326 -22.87 2.67 6.73
C PRO A 326 -21.50 2.72 7.44
N ILE A 327 -21.22 3.79 8.19
CA ILE A 327 -19.94 4.04 8.84
C ILE A 327 -19.82 3.20 10.12
N THR A 328 -18.78 2.38 10.19
CA THR A 328 -18.41 1.64 11.40
C THR A 328 -17.43 2.41 12.29
N ASN A 329 -16.66 3.34 11.71
CA ASN A 329 -15.66 4.13 12.41
C ASN A 329 -15.67 5.59 11.92
N LEU A 330 -16.08 6.51 12.79
CA LEU A 330 -16.14 7.95 12.53
C LEU A 330 -15.25 8.72 13.52
N GLN A 331 -14.13 9.25 13.04
CA GLN A 331 -13.18 10.02 13.82
C GLN A 331 -12.98 11.41 13.22
N LEU A 332 -13.49 12.44 13.90
CA LEU A 332 -13.41 13.84 13.47
C LEU A 332 -12.74 14.75 14.52
N GLN A 333 -12.22 14.16 15.59
CA GLN A 333 -11.63 14.87 16.72
C GLN A 333 -10.38 15.66 16.36
N ARG A 334 -10.05 16.69 17.17
CA ARG A 334 -8.85 17.52 17.02
C ARG A 334 -8.78 18.20 15.64
N ASN A 335 -9.83 18.94 15.33
CA ASN A 335 -9.96 19.76 14.13
C ASN A 335 -10.46 21.17 14.52
N GLN A 336 -10.90 21.94 13.53
CA GLN A 336 -11.51 23.26 13.70
C GLN A 336 -12.97 23.27 13.20
N PHE A 337 -13.64 22.12 13.16
CA PHE A 337 -15.05 22.02 12.77
C PHE A 337 -15.91 22.90 13.66
N SER A 338 -16.91 23.56 13.09
CA SER A 338 -17.72 24.58 13.77
C SER A 338 -19.20 24.49 13.40
N GLY A 339 -20.05 25.18 14.17
CA GLY A 339 -21.49 25.17 13.96
C GLY A 339 -22.17 23.98 14.65
N PRO A 340 -23.50 23.87 14.52
CA PRO A 340 -24.27 22.80 15.13
C PRO A 340 -24.05 21.47 14.42
N VAL A 341 -24.11 20.38 15.20
CA VAL A 341 -24.10 19.01 14.69
C VAL A 341 -25.51 18.46 14.77
N GLN A 342 -26.15 18.33 13.60
CA GLN A 342 -27.54 17.87 13.48
C GLN A 342 -27.56 16.60 12.62
N PRO A 343 -27.48 15.39 13.20
CA PRO A 343 -27.70 14.16 12.47
C PRO A 343 -29.06 14.19 11.75
N ALA A 344 -29.12 13.59 10.55
CA ALA A 344 -30.38 13.53 9.79
C ALA A 344 -31.35 12.46 10.33
N ASP A 345 -30.83 11.46 11.05
CA ASP A 345 -31.58 10.39 11.71
C ASP A 345 -30.80 9.92 12.96
N GLN A 346 -31.38 9.00 13.71
CA GLN A 346 -30.77 8.37 14.88
C GLN A 346 -29.43 7.71 14.51
N VAL A 347 -28.39 8.03 15.28
CA VAL A 347 -27.02 7.61 14.95
C VAL A 347 -26.78 6.16 15.37
N THR A 348 -26.51 5.28 14.42
CA THR A 348 -26.29 3.84 14.68
C THR A 348 -24.84 3.46 14.97
N ILE A 349 -23.91 4.40 14.79
CA ILE A 349 -22.48 4.20 14.98
C ILE A 349 -22.17 3.96 16.47
N GLY A 350 -21.48 2.87 16.79
CA GLY A 350 -21.18 2.51 18.18
C GLY A 350 -20.27 3.51 18.91
N SER A 351 -19.33 4.13 18.18
CA SER A 351 -18.40 5.11 18.74
C SER A 351 -18.31 6.35 17.85
N VAL A 352 -18.46 7.53 18.44
CA VAL A 352 -18.39 8.82 17.75
C VAL A 352 -17.49 9.76 18.55
N ASP A 353 -16.37 10.16 17.96
CA ASP A 353 -15.44 11.13 18.57
C ASP A 353 -15.42 12.45 17.78
N LEU A 354 -16.04 13.47 18.36
CA LEU A 354 -16.08 14.86 17.87
C LEU A 354 -15.31 15.81 18.79
N SER A 355 -14.52 15.28 19.71
CA SER A 355 -13.83 16.06 20.74
C SER A 355 -12.79 17.03 20.15
N TYR A 356 -12.43 18.06 20.89
CA TYR A 356 -11.41 19.04 20.48
C TYR A 356 -11.71 19.68 19.11
N ASN A 357 -12.88 20.32 19.02
CA ASN A 357 -13.31 21.10 17.86
C ASN A 357 -13.84 22.47 18.31
N ARG A 358 -14.52 23.18 17.40
CA ARG A 358 -15.23 24.44 17.67
C ARG A 358 -16.75 24.28 17.48
N LEU A 359 -17.28 23.06 17.65
CA LEU A 359 -18.69 22.73 17.45
C LEU A 359 -19.54 23.46 18.48
N SER A 360 -20.71 23.96 18.07
CA SER A 360 -21.53 24.87 18.87
C SER A 360 -23.02 24.51 18.82
N GLY A 361 -23.85 25.25 19.56
CA GLY A 361 -25.29 24.97 19.64
C GLY A 361 -25.62 23.85 20.62
N GLN A 362 -26.86 23.37 20.58
CA GLN A 362 -27.33 22.33 21.49
C GLN A 362 -26.88 20.94 21.05
N VAL A 363 -26.69 20.04 22.02
CA VAL A 363 -26.39 18.62 21.77
C VAL A 363 -27.66 17.95 21.23
N SER A 364 -27.58 17.32 20.06
CA SER A 364 -28.72 16.64 19.45
C SER A 364 -29.10 15.35 20.22
N PRO A 365 -30.40 15.12 20.51
CA PRO A 365 -30.86 13.88 21.13
C PRO A 365 -30.65 12.62 20.27
N LEU A 366 -30.41 12.79 18.96
CA LEU A 366 -30.19 11.69 18.00
C LEU A 366 -28.88 10.92 18.23
N PHE A 367 -28.00 11.42 19.10
CA PHE A 367 -26.80 10.71 19.53
C PHE A 367 -27.03 9.75 20.72
N SER A 368 -28.25 9.68 21.28
CA SER A 368 -28.57 8.86 22.47
C SER A 368 -28.43 7.33 22.29
N THR A 369 -28.19 6.86 21.07
CA THR A 369 -27.89 5.46 20.74
C THR A 369 -26.41 5.14 20.66
N VAL A 370 -25.54 6.15 20.65
CA VAL A 370 -24.09 5.96 20.55
C VAL A 370 -23.55 5.43 21.88
N GLN A 371 -22.83 4.31 21.86
CA GLN A 371 -22.27 3.70 23.08
C GLN A 371 -21.10 4.51 23.65
N ASN A 372 -20.22 5.01 22.78
CA ASN A 372 -19.04 5.77 23.15
C ASN A 372 -19.06 7.14 22.47
N LEU A 373 -19.46 8.18 23.20
CA LEU A 373 -19.68 9.51 22.68
C LEU A 373 -18.74 10.54 23.34
N TYR A 374 -17.89 11.14 22.52
CA TYR A 374 -16.93 12.16 22.93
C TYR A 374 -17.27 13.51 22.29
N LEU A 375 -17.84 14.41 23.07
CA LEU A 375 -18.18 15.79 22.66
C LEU A 375 -17.36 16.84 23.44
N ASN A 376 -16.40 16.41 24.24
CA ASN A 376 -15.61 17.26 25.11
C ASN A 376 -14.69 18.22 24.34
N ASN A 377 -14.32 19.35 24.97
CA ASN A 377 -13.50 20.41 24.36
C ASN A 377 -14.15 20.97 23.08
N ASN A 378 -15.37 21.48 23.23
CA ASN A 378 -16.15 22.13 22.18
C ASN A 378 -16.82 23.40 22.74
N ARG A 379 -17.83 23.91 22.04
CA ARG A 379 -18.63 25.09 22.39
C ARG A 379 -20.12 24.76 22.48
N PHE A 380 -20.48 23.53 22.84
CA PHE A 380 -21.89 23.14 23.01
C PHE A 380 -22.53 23.91 24.17
N THR A 381 -23.78 24.32 23.98
CA THR A 381 -24.58 25.11 24.93
C THR A 381 -25.91 24.43 25.24
N GLY A 382 -26.65 24.99 26.20
CA GLY A 382 -27.97 24.49 26.59
C GLY A 382 -27.91 23.26 27.51
N GLN A 383 -29.07 22.64 27.68
CA GLN A 383 -29.25 21.47 28.53
C GLN A 383 -28.84 20.18 27.80
N VAL A 384 -28.22 19.25 28.51
CA VAL A 384 -27.98 17.89 28.01
C VAL A 384 -29.34 17.19 27.86
N PRO A 385 -29.65 16.58 26.69
CA PRO A 385 -30.94 15.92 26.48
C PRO A 385 -31.22 14.81 27.50
N GLY A 386 -32.45 14.73 28.02
CA GLY A 386 -32.87 13.71 28.99
C GLY A 386 -32.67 12.27 28.50
N SER A 387 -32.82 12.03 27.19
CA SER A 387 -32.59 10.72 26.58
C SER A 387 -31.17 10.18 26.79
N PHE A 388 -30.18 11.05 27.02
CA PHE A 388 -28.83 10.61 27.35
C PHE A 388 -28.75 10.09 28.78
N VAL A 389 -29.47 10.71 29.71
CA VAL A 389 -29.52 10.29 31.11
C VAL A 389 -30.16 8.91 31.21
N ASP A 390 -31.31 8.71 30.56
CA ASP A 390 -32.00 7.41 30.56
C ASP A 390 -31.10 6.29 30.01
N ARG A 391 -30.38 6.56 28.92
CA ARG A 391 -29.52 5.58 28.25
C ARG A 391 -28.22 5.33 29.02
N LEU A 392 -27.72 6.33 29.74
CA LEU A 392 -26.56 6.21 30.62
C LEU A 392 -26.88 5.38 31.86
N LEU A 393 -28.01 5.64 32.53
CA LEU A 393 -28.42 4.90 33.74
C LEU A 393 -28.77 3.45 33.43
N ASN A 394 -29.25 3.14 32.22
CA ASN A 394 -29.51 1.79 31.75
C ASN A 394 -28.27 1.06 31.17
N ALA A 395 -27.06 1.62 31.35
CA ALA A 395 -25.80 1.06 30.84
C ALA A 395 -25.73 0.87 29.31
N ASN A 396 -26.59 1.53 28.53
CA ASN A 396 -26.52 1.53 27.07
C ASN A 396 -25.43 2.47 26.53
N ILE A 397 -25.17 3.58 27.23
CA ILE A 397 -24.03 4.46 26.97
C ILE A 397 -22.90 4.08 27.92
N GLN A 398 -21.76 3.67 27.36
CA GLN A 398 -20.55 3.29 28.10
C GLN A 398 -19.66 4.51 28.37
N ILE A 399 -19.56 5.44 27.42
CA ILE A 399 -18.75 6.65 27.58
C ILE A 399 -19.55 7.87 27.11
N LEU A 400 -19.70 8.85 28.00
CA LEU A 400 -20.29 10.15 27.71
C LEU A 400 -19.39 11.27 28.22
N TYR A 401 -18.53 11.79 27.34
CA TYR A 401 -17.59 12.84 27.68
C TYR A 401 -18.07 14.18 27.12
N LEU A 402 -18.47 15.07 28.03
CA LEU A 402 -19.05 16.39 27.74
C LEU A 402 -18.25 17.53 28.38
N GLN A 403 -17.12 17.24 29.03
CA GLN A 403 -16.31 18.23 29.72
C GLN A 403 -15.77 19.31 28.78
N HIS A 404 -15.45 20.49 29.31
CA HIS A 404 -14.94 21.62 28.53
C HIS A 404 -15.92 22.07 27.43
N ASN A 405 -17.17 22.34 27.82
CA ASN A 405 -18.20 22.96 26.99
C ASN A 405 -18.82 24.15 27.75
N TYR A 406 -19.99 24.60 27.33
CA TYR A 406 -20.80 25.67 27.94
C TYR A 406 -22.21 25.16 28.25
N LEU A 407 -22.34 23.88 28.60
CA LEU A 407 -23.63 23.27 28.94
C LEU A 407 -24.15 23.83 30.26
N THR A 408 -25.46 24.03 30.35
CA THR A 408 -26.12 24.71 31.47
C THR A 408 -26.79 23.77 32.45
N GLY A 409 -26.93 22.49 32.12
CA GLY A 409 -27.50 21.49 33.03
C GLY A 409 -27.64 20.12 32.41
N ILE A 410 -27.99 19.15 33.26
CA ILE A 410 -28.33 17.77 32.92
C ILE A 410 -29.34 17.28 33.95
N GLN A 411 -30.43 16.67 33.49
CA GLN A 411 -31.54 16.22 34.35
C GLN A 411 -31.25 14.84 34.96
N ILE A 412 -30.22 14.76 35.81
CA ILE A 412 -29.87 13.55 36.57
C ILE A 412 -30.07 13.80 38.05
N ASN A 413 -30.68 12.83 38.75
CA ASN A 413 -30.84 12.91 40.20
C ASN A 413 -29.44 12.94 40.86
N PRO A 414 -29.14 13.88 41.78
CA PRO A 414 -27.86 13.94 42.49
C PRO A 414 -27.49 12.65 43.24
N THR A 415 -28.47 11.83 43.62
CA THR A 415 -28.27 10.53 44.28
C THR A 415 -28.24 9.36 43.30
N ALA A 416 -28.32 9.61 41.98
CA ALA A 416 -28.27 8.54 40.99
C ALA A 416 -26.88 7.90 40.95
N GLU A 417 -26.85 6.58 41.00
CA GLU A 417 -25.62 5.81 40.81
C GLU A 417 -25.43 5.51 39.32
N ILE A 418 -24.29 5.93 38.76
CA ILE A 418 -23.93 5.58 37.39
C ILE A 418 -23.37 4.17 37.38
N PRO A 419 -23.85 3.27 36.50
CA PRO A 419 -23.32 1.91 36.39
C PRO A 419 -21.80 1.89 36.20
N LEU A 420 -21.10 0.91 36.78
CA LEU A 420 -19.64 0.78 36.64
C LEU A 420 -19.17 0.59 35.19
N SER A 421 -20.04 0.07 34.33
CA SER A 421 -19.80 -0.06 32.88
C SER A 421 -19.94 1.26 32.10
N SER A 422 -20.38 2.32 32.77
CA SER A 422 -20.68 3.63 32.19
C SER A 422 -19.83 4.72 32.82
N SER A 423 -19.32 5.61 32.00
CA SER A 423 -18.45 6.71 32.41
C SER A 423 -19.01 8.03 31.90
N LEU A 424 -19.28 8.95 32.81
CA LEU A 424 -19.76 10.30 32.54
C LEU A 424 -18.70 11.30 32.94
N CYS A 425 -18.41 12.29 32.09
CA CYS A 425 -17.54 13.40 32.46
C CYS A 425 -18.16 14.74 32.08
N LEU A 426 -18.46 15.56 33.09
CA LEU A 426 -19.18 16.84 32.96
C LEU A 426 -18.36 18.07 33.35
N GLN A 427 -17.10 17.88 33.76
CA GLN A 427 -16.29 18.95 34.33
C GLN A 427 -16.15 20.17 33.40
N TYR A 428 -15.96 21.34 33.99
CA TYR A 428 -15.68 22.58 33.27
C TYR A 428 -16.78 22.97 32.26
N ASN A 429 -18.04 22.92 32.72
CA ASN A 429 -19.24 23.41 32.04
C ASN A 429 -19.90 24.57 32.81
N CYS A 430 -20.86 25.25 32.21
CA CYS A 430 -21.65 26.34 32.83
C CYS A 430 -22.75 25.80 33.75
N MET A 431 -22.39 24.85 34.60
CA MET A 431 -23.26 24.23 35.59
C MET A 431 -22.40 23.70 36.74
N VAL A 432 -23.02 23.53 37.90
CA VAL A 432 -22.45 22.67 38.94
C VAL A 432 -22.83 21.23 38.59
N PRO A 433 -21.88 20.32 38.37
CA PRO A 433 -22.20 18.93 38.07
C PRO A 433 -23.06 18.33 39.19
N PRO A 434 -24.28 17.83 38.89
CA PRO A 434 -25.20 17.32 39.91
C PRO A 434 -24.73 16.00 40.52
N VAL A 435 -23.89 15.25 39.80
CA VAL A 435 -23.25 14.00 40.25
C VAL A 435 -21.74 14.14 40.09
N GLN A 436 -20.98 13.58 41.04
CA GLN A 436 -19.52 13.52 40.94
C GLN A 436 -19.09 12.20 40.30
N THR A 437 -18.43 12.30 39.16
CA THR A 437 -17.96 11.15 38.39
C THR A 437 -16.49 11.30 38.07
N PRO A 438 -15.71 10.19 38.02
CA PRO A 438 -14.32 10.26 37.67
C PRO A 438 -14.17 10.70 36.20
N CYS A 439 -13.46 11.79 35.99
CA CYS A 439 -13.08 12.26 34.67
C CYS A 439 -11.65 11.79 34.32
N PRO A 440 -11.32 11.62 33.03
CA PRO A 440 -9.94 11.38 32.62
C PRO A 440 -9.01 12.49 33.13
N LEU A 441 -7.76 12.15 33.52
CA LEU A 441 -6.77 13.09 34.07
C LEU A 441 -6.58 14.37 33.24
N LYS A 442 -6.69 14.28 31.91
CA LYS A 442 -6.56 15.40 30.96
C LYS A 442 -7.74 16.39 31.01
N SER A 443 -8.78 16.12 31.79
CA SER A 443 -9.97 16.96 31.91
C SER A 443 -9.79 18.15 32.85
N GLY A 444 -8.66 18.24 33.54
CA GLY A 444 -8.41 19.28 34.54
C GLY A 444 -9.08 18.98 35.89
N LYS A 445 -8.91 19.90 36.85
CA LYS A 445 -9.41 19.74 38.22
C LYS A 445 -10.66 20.58 38.53
N GLN A 446 -11.01 21.51 37.65
CA GLN A 446 -12.10 22.45 37.89
C GLN A 446 -13.45 21.79 37.62
N LYS A 447 -14.33 21.79 38.64
CA LYS A 447 -15.66 21.17 38.55
C LYS A 447 -16.58 21.94 37.61
N SER A 448 -16.70 23.25 37.80
CA SER A 448 -17.50 24.16 36.97
C SER A 448 -16.61 25.17 36.24
N ARG A 449 -17.13 25.70 35.12
CA ARG A 449 -16.54 26.82 34.40
C ARG A 449 -16.79 28.12 35.20
N PRO A 450 -15.83 29.06 35.24
CA PRO A 450 -16.04 30.36 35.89
C PRO A 450 -17.25 31.11 35.30
N THR A 451 -18.09 31.67 36.18
CA THR A 451 -19.34 32.36 35.79
C THR A 451 -19.11 33.48 34.78
N ALA A 452 -17.97 34.20 34.88
CA ALA A 452 -17.60 35.25 33.92
C ALA A 452 -17.43 34.76 32.47
N GLN A 453 -17.25 33.45 32.25
CA GLN A 453 -17.15 32.84 30.92
C GLN A 453 -18.48 32.23 30.43
N CYS A 454 -19.54 32.30 31.24
CA CYS A 454 -20.84 31.74 30.94
C CYS A 454 -21.80 32.89 30.62
N SER A 455 -21.87 33.26 29.34
CA SER A 455 -22.66 34.39 28.83
C SER A 455 -24.14 34.33 29.21
N GLU A 456 -24.66 33.12 29.47
CA GLU A 456 -26.06 32.83 29.79
C GLU A 456 -26.32 32.47 31.26
N TRP A 457 -25.31 32.51 32.15
CA TRP A 457 -25.52 32.34 33.59
C TRP A 457 -25.99 33.67 34.22
N ARG A 458 -27.21 34.10 33.86
CA ARG A 458 -28.04 34.95 34.72
C ARG A 458 -29.14 34.06 35.29
N GLY A 459 -28.91 33.58 36.50
CA GLY A 459 -29.81 32.71 37.25
C GLY A 459 -29.09 32.21 38.49
#